data_AF-R1GRW8-F1
#
_entry.id   AF-R1GRW8-F1
#
_cell.length_a   1.000
_cell.length_b   1.000
_cell.length_c   1.000
_cell.angle_alpha   90.00
_cell.angle_beta   90.00
_cell.angle_gamma   90.00
#
_symmetry.space_group_name_H-M   'P 1'
#
loop_
_entity.id
_entity.type
_entity.pdbx_description
1 polymer ?
#
loop_
_entity_poly.entity_id
_entity_poly.type
_entity_poly.pdbx_seq_one_letter_code
_entity_poly.pdbx_strand_id
1 'polypeptide(L)'
;MELHPYLQQKDFVEWQKSKGIHMMQFSPLANQNNFYRDIHWATGKAETARLTDEPVLKEIGKKHGKSAAQVALAWGLANGRSVIPKSVIDGQIRENLESDFPLDQEDMDRIATLDRKLRFNDPSSAYEWNLYSDLESAWSNAT
;
A
#
# COMPACT_ATOMS: atom_id res chain seq x y z
N MET A 1 3.81 9.32 -3.21
CA MET A 1 4.73 8.27 -2.69
C MET A 1 4.07 6.91 -2.78
N GLU A 2 4.81 5.83 -3.03
CA GLU A 2 4.27 4.46 -2.86
C GLU A 2 3.90 4.22 -1.40
N LEU A 3 2.61 3.97 -1.14
CA LEU A 3 2.08 3.70 0.19
C LEU A 3 0.95 2.69 0.07
N HIS A 4 0.91 1.75 1.00
CA HIS A 4 -0.15 0.74 1.12
C HIS A 4 0.07 -0.02 2.43
N PRO A 5 -0.86 -0.87 2.90
CA PRO A 5 -0.70 -1.57 4.18
C PRO A 5 0.60 -2.36 4.33
N TYR A 6 1.18 -2.88 3.26
CA TYR A 6 2.50 -3.54 3.29
C TYR A 6 3.72 -2.60 3.37
N LEU A 7 3.55 -1.32 3.09
CA LEU A 7 4.61 -0.30 3.09
C LEU A 7 4.03 1.01 3.62
N GLN A 8 4.12 1.20 4.94
CA GLN A 8 3.43 2.31 5.61
C GLN A 8 4.27 3.58 5.75
N GLN A 9 5.61 3.47 5.73
CA GLN A 9 6.57 4.58 5.77
C GLN A 9 6.27 5.59 6.88
N LYS A 10 6.05 5.10 8.12
CA LYS A 10 5.49 5.89 9.22
C LYS A 10 6.34 7.11 9.53
N ASP A 11 7.66 6.94 9.61
CA ASP A 11 8.57 8.04 9.95
C ASP A 11 8.56 9.14 8.88
N PHE A 12 8.57 8.75 7.61
CA PHE A 12 8.58 9.71 6.50
C PHE A 12 7.22 10.38 6.29
N VAL A 13 6.12 9.68 6.59
CA VAL A 13 4.77 10.27 6.63
C VAL A 13 4.68 11.33 7.73
N GLU A 14 5.11 11.01 8.95
CA GLU A 14 5.07 11.96 10.07
C GLU A 14 5.99 13.16 9.82
N TRP A 15 7.17 12.95 9.22
CA TRP A 15 8.04 14.05 8.81
C TRP A 15 7.33 14.97 7.81
N GLN A 16 6.73 14.45 6.74
CA GLN A 16 6.02 15.27 5.75
C GLN A 16 4.85 16.05 6.38
N LYS A 17 4.09 15.41 7.27
CA LYS A 17 3.03 16.03 8.03
C LYS A 17 3.55 17.19 8.90
N SER A 18 4.69 17.01 9.57
CA SER A 18 5.34 18.06 10.35
C SER A 18 5.78 19.28 9.51
N LYS A 19 5.92 19.10 8.19
CA LYS A 19 6.25 20.15 7.22
C LYS A 19 5.02 20.73 6.52
N GLY A 20 3.81 20.27 6.85
CA GLY A 20 2.58 20.68 6.15
C GLY A 20 2.50 20.20 4.70
N ILE A 21 3.22 19.12 4.36
CA ILE A 21 3.22 18.55 3.00
C ILE A 21 2.09 17.54 2.91
N HIS A 22 1.13 17.79 2.00
CA HIS A 22 0.06 16.84 1.72
C HIS A 22 0.58 15.60 0.98
N MET A 23 0.11 14.44 1.41
CA MET A 23 0.57 13.15 0.89
C MET A 23 -0.43 12.52 -0.06
N MET A 24 0.04 12.23 -1.27
CA MET A 24 -0.68 11.42 -2.26
C MET A 24 -0.08 10.01 -2.32
N GLN A 25 -0.92 9.02 -2.02
CA GLN A 25 -0.61 7.60 -1.99
C GLN A 25 -0.75 6.99 -3.39
N PHE A 26 0.40 6.83 -4.04
CA PHE A 26 0.58 6.07 -5.28
C PHE A 26 0.62 4.57 -5.01
N SER A 27 0.19 3.76 -5.98
CA SER A 27 0.07 2.30 -5.85
C SER A 27 -0.66 1.84 -4.57
N PRO A 28 -1.84 2.42 -4.22
CA PRO A 28 -2.50 2.14 -2.95
C PRO A 28 -2.85 0.67 -2.72
N LEU A 29 -2.92 -0.11 -3.80
CA LEU A 29 -3.24 -1.53 -3.78
C LEU A 29 -2.01 -2.43 -3.96
N ALA A 30 -0.80 -1.95 -3.67
CA ALA A 30 0.46 -2.72 -3.71
C ALA A 30 0.72 -3.46 -5.03
N ASN A 31 0.34 -2.82 -6.16
CA ASN A 31 0.46 -3.35 -7.51
C ASN A 31 -0.25 -4.70 -7.77
N GLN A 32 -1.40 -4.65 -8.43
CA GLN A 32 -2.25 -5.82 -8.70
C GLN A 32 -1.93 -6.54 -10.02
N ASN A 33 -1.03 -6.00 -10.86
CA ASN A 33 -0.74 -6.60 -12.16
C ASN A 33 0.34 -7.68 -12.04
N ASN A 34 0.05 -8.88 -12.57
CA ASN A 34 0.99 -10.00 -12.58
C ASN A 34 2.31 -9.68 -13.28
N PHE A 35 2.26 -8.96 -14.41
CA PHE A 35 3.47 -8.59 -15.14
C PHE A 35 4.51 -7.93 -14.23
N TYR A 36 4.03 -7.05 -13.36
CA TYR A 36 4.89 -6.29 -12.46
C TYR A 36 5.47 -7.11 -11.33
N ARG A 37 4.89 -8.27 -11.01
CA ARG A 37 5.43 -9.22 -10.02
C ARG A 37 6.52 -10.10 -10.62
N ASP A 38 6.51 -10.27 -11.93
CA ASP A 38 7.43 -11.16 -12.66
C ASP A 38 8.69 -10.44 -13.14
N ILE A 39 8.71 -9.10 -13.13
CA ILE A 39 9.88 -8.31 -13.56
C ILE A 39 10.83 -7.97 -12.40
N HIS A 40 12.10 -7.71 -12.73
CA HIS A 40 13.25 -7.63 -11.82
C HIS A 40 13.07 -6.76 -10.56
N TRP A 41 12.45 -5.57 -10.69
CA TRP A 41 12.16 -4.63 -9.59
C TRP A 41 11.22 -5.19 -8.48
N ALA A 42 10.47 -6.25 -8.77
CA ALA A 42 9.58 -6.92 -7.81
C ALA A 42 9.98 -8.38 -7.52
N THR A 43 11.07 -8.86 -8.11
CA THR A 43 11.59 -10.22 -7.90
C THR A 43 11.90 -10.43 -6.41
N GLY A 44 11.39 -11.53 -5.83
CA GLY A 44 11.40 -11.80 -4.38
C GLY A 44 10.13 -11.36 -3.63
N LYS A 45 9.32 -10.46 -4.21
CA LYS A 45 8.01 -10.03 -3.65
C LYS A 45 6.85 -10.82 -4.24
N ALA A 46 7.11 -11.58 -5.30
CA ALA A 46 6.15 -12.41 -6.04
C ALA A 46 5.51 -13.53 -5.19
N GLU A 47 6.12 -13.93 -4.07
CA GLU A 47 5.59 -14.94 -3.15
C GLU A 47 4.61 -14.34 -2.12
N THR A 48 4.62 -13.01 -1.94
CA THR A 48 3.68 -12.35 -1.02
C THR A 48 2.27 -12.39 -1.61
N ALA A 49 1.25 -12.69 -0.82
CA ALA A 49 -0.15 -12.59 -1.27
C ALA A 49 -0.43 -11.21 -1.90
N ARG A 50 -1.39 -11.15 -2.84
CA ARG A 50 -1.89 -9.85 -3.28
C ARG A 50 -2.52 -9.15 -2.09
N LEU A 51 -2.39 -7.83 -2.02
CA LEU A 51 -2.97 -7.06 -0.93
C LEU A 51 -4.49 -7.30 -0.79
N THR A 52 -5.22 -7.37 -1.90
CA THR A 52 -6.66 -7.68 -1.91
C THR A 52 -7.00 -9.10 -1.44
N ASP A 53 -5.99 -9.97 -1.33
CA ASP A 53 -6.11 -11.32 -0.83
C ASP A 53 -5.75 -11.48 0.65
N GLU A 54 -5.24 -10.43 1.30
CA GLU A 54 -4.88 -10.47 2.73
C GLU A 54 -6.08 -10.80 3.62
N PRO A 55 -5.99 -11.85 4.46
CA PRO A 55 -7.08 -12.23 5.36
C PRO A 55 -7.54 -11.09 6.26
N VAL A 56 -6.59 -10.30 6.80
CA VAL A 56 -6.91 -9.15 7.66
C VAL A 56 -7.82 -8.15 6.94
N LEU A 57 -7.50 -7.80 5.69
CA LEU A 57 -8.30 -6.84 4.91
C LEU A 57 -9.64 -7.42 4.48
N LYS A 58 -9.69 -8.72 4.17
CA LYS A 58 -10.96 -9.43 3.86
C LYS A 58 -11.89 -9.49 5.07
N GLU A 59 -11.36 -9.75 6.25
CA GLU A 59 -12.14 -9.80 7.48
C GLU A 59 -12.68 -8.43 7.89
N ILE A 60 -11.86 -7.38 7.81
CA ILE A 60 -12.30 -5.99 8.01
C ILE A 60 -13.34 -5.61 6.95
N GLY A 61 -13.12 -6.00 5.68
CA GLY A 61 -14.08 -5.78 4.62
C GLY A 61 -15.43 -6.41 4.93
N LYS A 62 -15.45 -7.66 5.39
CA LYS A 62 -16.67 -8.35 5.82
C LYS A 62 -17.39 -7.62 6.97
N LYS A 63 -16.64 -7.12 7.97
CA LYS A 63 -17.20 -6.33 9.08
C LYS A 63 -17.95 -5.09 8.59
N HIS A 64 -17.43 -4.42 7.55
CA HIS A 64 -18.00 -3.17 7.01
C HIS A 64 -18.90 -3.34 5.79
N GLY A 65 -19.09 -4.56 5.29
CA GLY A 65 -19.80 -4.79 4.02
C GLY A 65 -19.07 -4.22 2.81
N LYS A 66 -17.73 -4.22 2.84
CA LYS A 66 -16.82 -3.64 1.85
C LYS A 66 -15.83 -4.70 1.35
N SER A 67 -15.16 -4.43 0.25
CA SER A 67 -14.06 -5.29 -0.22
C SER A 67 -12.73 -4.98 0.48
N ALA A 68 -11.78 -5.92 0.38
CA ALA A 68 -10.42 -5.70 0.84
C ALA A 68 -9.73 -4.51 0.12
N ALA A 69 -10.07 -4.25 -1.15
CA ALA A 69 -9.55 -3.10 -1.88
C ALA A 69 -10.07 -1.79 -1.27
N GLN A 70 -11.37 -1.71 -0.99
CA GLN A 70 -11.97 -0.55 -0.34
C GLN A 70 -11.37 -0.31 1.05
N VAL A 71 -11.12 -1.35 1.85
CA VAL A 71 -10.46 -1.23 3.16
C VAL A 71 -9.04 -0.66 3.02
N ALA A 72 -8.25 -1.13 2.05
CA ALA A 72 -6.90 -0.59 1.81
C ALA A 72 -6.91 0.90 1.41
N LEU A 73 -7.94 1.31 0.65
CA LEU A 73 -8.13 2.70 0.26
C LEU A 73 -8.63 3.57 1.42
N ALA A 74 -9.62 3.09 2.18
CA ALA A 74 -10.14 3.73 3.39
C ALA A 74 -9.04 3.97 4.41
N TRP A 75 -8.11 3.01 4.58
CA TRP A 75 -6.93 3.19 5.43
C TRP A 75 -6.08 4.39 5.00
N GLY A 76 -5.87 4.58 3.69
CA GLY A 76 -5.14 5.75 3.18
C GLY A 76 -5.87 7.05 3.50
N LEU A 77 -7.19 7.08 3.27
CA LEU A 77 -8.04 8.25 3.55
C LEU A 77 -8.09 8.58 5.06
N ALA A 78 -8.25 7.57 5.92
CA ALA A 78 -8.26 7.71 7.38
C ALA A 78 -6.94 8.27 7.94
N ASN A 79 -5.82 8.06 7.24
CA ASN A 79 -4.52 8.67 7.56
C ASN A 79 -4.36 10.09 7.00
N GLY A 80 -5.42 10.73 6.50
CA GLY A 80 -5.40 12.09 5.97
C GLY A 80 -4.70 12.23 4.61
N ARG A 81 -4.64 11.16 3.81
CA ARG A 81 -3.95 11.13 2.52
C ARG A 81 -4.96 11.11 1.37
N SER A 82 -4.55 11.57 0.20
CA SER A 82 -5.28 11.25 -1.04
C SER A 82 -4.79 9.91 -1.59
N VAL A 83 -5.69 9.08 -2.12
CA VAL A 83 -5.36 7.79 -2.76
C VAL A 83 -5.66 7.86 -4.25
N ILE A 84 -4.81 7.26 -5.08
CA ILE A 84 -4.97 7.23 -6.55
C ILE A 84 -5.00 5.78 -7.08
N PRO A 85 -6.08 5.02 -6.82
CA PRO A 85 -6.21 3.66 -7.33
C PRO A 85 -6.42 3.67 -8.85
N LYS A 86 -5.69 2.82 -9.56
CA LYS A 86 -5.87 2.61 -11.00
C LYS A 86 -6.78 1.42 -11.25
N SER A 87 -7.81 1.59 -12.06
CA SER A 87 -8.55 0.50 -12.71
C SER A 87 -8.99 0.92 -14.11
N VAL A 88 -9.33 -0.08 -14.93
CA VAL A 88 -10.00 0.07 -16.24
C VAL A 88 -11.33 -0.68 -16.26
N ILE A 89 -11.74 -1.26 -15.12
CA ILE A 89 -12.94 -2.07 -14.98
C ILE A 89 -13.96 -1.21 -14.24
N ASP A 90 -15.06 -0.86 -14.92
CA ASP A 90 -16.09 0.07 -14.40
C ASP A 90 -16.57 -0.26 -12.99
N GLY A 91 -16.82 -1.54 -12.69
CA GLY A 91 -17.26 -1.99 -11.37
C GLY A 91 -16.26 -1.62 -10.27
N GLN A 92 -14.97 -1.87 -10.51
CA GLN A 92 -13.91 -1.52 -9.56
C GLN A 92 -13.72 0.00 -9.44
N ILE A 93 -13.92 0.76 -10.52
CA ILE A 93 -13.84 2.22 -10.48
C ILE A 93 -14.93 2.77 -9.57
N ARG A 94 -16.19 2.31 -9.72
CA ARG A 94 -17.30 2.69 -8.84
C ARG A 94 -17.02 2.29 -7.39
N GLU A 95 -16.60 1.05 -7.18
CA GLU A 95 -16.28 0.52 -5.86
C GLU A 95 -15.16 1.31 -5.16
N ASN A 96 -14.10 1.68 -5.89
CA ASN A 96 -13.02 2.50 -5.36
C ASN A 96 -13.50 3.88 -4.90
N LEU A 97 -14.46 4.50 -5.62
CA LEU A 97 -15.05 5.79 -5.22
C LEU A 97 -15.87 5.70 -3.92
N GLU A 98 -16.36 4.52 -3.57
CA GLU A 98 -17.13 4.24 -2.34
C GLU A 98 -16.24 3.82 -1.15
N SER A 99 -14.93 4.06 -1.24
CA SER A 99 -13.95 3.69 -0.20
C SER A 99 -13.82 4.72 0.92
N ASP A 100 -14.50 5.86 0.84
CA ASP A 100 -14.55 6.84 1.92
C ASP A 100 -15.57 6.40 2.98
N PHE A 101 -15.12 5.57 3.91
CA PHE A 101 -15.89 5.10 5.05
C PHE A 101 -14.99 5.01 6.29
N PRO A 102 -15.55 5.13 7.50
CA PRO A 102 -14.76 5.12 8.72
C PRO A 102 -14.21 3.72 9.01
N LEU A 103 -12.95 3.67 9.43
CA LEU A 103 -12.34 2.51 10.07
C LEU A 103 -12.18 2.84 11.56
N ASP A 104 -12.52 1.90 12.45
CA ASP A 104 -12.30 2.10 13.87
C ASP A 104 -10.85 1.79 14.27
N GLN A 105 -10.50 2.08 15.52
CA GLN A 105 -9.14 1.90 16.01
C GLN A 105 -8.67 0.44 15.92
N GLU A 106 -9.56 -0.52 16.17
CA GLU A 106 -9.23 -1.95 16.06
C GLU A 106 -8.87 -2.31 14.62
N ASP A 107 -9.64 -1.84 13.64
CA ASP A 107 -9.35 -2.06 12.23
C ASP A 107 -7.99 -1.42 11.85
N MET A 108 -7.74 -0.19 12.30
CA MET A 108 -6.48 0.52 12.04
C MET A 108 -5.28 -0.21 12.65
N ASP A 109 -5.41 -0.72 13.87
CA ASP A 109 -4.36 -1.47 14.57
C ASP A 109 -4.07 -2.80 13.86
N ARG A 110 -5.11 -3.50 13.39
CA ARG A 110 -4.97 -4.73 12.59
C ARG A 110 -4.28 -4.47 11.26
N ILE A 111 -4.62 -3.36 10.58
CA ILE A 111 -3.94 -2.99 9.32
C ILE A 111 -2.48 -2.60 9.60
N ALA A 112 -2.18 -2.00 10.75
CA ALA A 112 -0.82 -1.64 11.14
C ALA A 112 0.12 -2.86 11.23
N THR A 113 -0.39 -4.07 11.53
CA THR A 113 0.42 -5.30 11.57
C THR A 113 0.82 -5.82 10.19
N LEU A 114 0.26 -5.27 9.11
CA LEU A 114 0.58 -5.68 7.74
C LEU A 114 1.88 -5.04 7.22
N ASP A 115 2.49 -4.11 7.95
CA ASP A 115 3.67 -3.37 7.49
C ASP A 115 4.92 -4.26 7.40
N ARG A 116 5.18 -4.77 6.19
CA ARG A 116 6.32 -5.65 5.88
C ARG A 116 7.46 -4.90 5.19
N LYS A 117 7.35 -3.57 5.09
CA LYS A 117 8.25 -2.69 4.33
C LYS A 117 8.39 -3.10 2.85
N LEU A 118 7.37 -3.74 2.27
CA LEU A 118 7.47 -4.27 0.89
C LEU A 118 7.25 -3.18 -0.15
N ARG A 119 8.31 -2.78 -0.83
CA ARG A 119 8.26 -1.78 -1.92
C ARG A 119 8.14 -2.46 -3.29
N PHE A 120 7.01 -2.34 -3.98
CA PHE A 120 6.85 -2.94 -5.30
C PHE A 120 7.42 -2.07 -6.41
N ASN A 121 7.60 -0.77 -6.16
CA ASN A 121 8.12 0.18 -7.13
C ASN A 121 9.57 0.58 -6.86
N ASP A 122 10.48 -0.39 -6.98
CA ASP A 122 11.89 -0.20 -6.66
C ASP A 122 12.86 -0.58 -7.80
N PRO A 123 13.27 0.38 -8.65
CA PRO A 123 14.19 0.10 -9.74
C PRO A 123 15.68 0.14 -9.32
N SER A 124 16.00 0.17 -8.02
CA SER A 124 17.38 0.33 -7.52
C SER A 124 18.35 -0.69 -8.10
N SER A 125 17.92 -1.94 -8.30
CA SER A 125 18.76 -3.00 -8.87
C SER A 125 19.12 -2.75 -10.33
N ALA A 126 18.20 -2.23 -11.15
CA ALA A 126 18.49 -1.88 -12.54
C ALA A 126 19.40 -0.65 -12.67
N TYR A 127 19.36 0.25 -11.69
CA TYR A 127 20.22 1.44 -11.67
C TYR A 127 21.53 1.22 -10.92
N GLU A 128 21.76 0.03 -10.35
CA GLU A 128 22.91 -0.28 -9.49
C GLU A 128 23.12 0.75 -8.37
N TRP A 129 22.02 1.33 -7.89
CA TRP A 129 22.02 2.40 -6.89
C TRP A 129 20.81 2.27 -5.98
N ASN A 130 21.02 2.30 -4.65
CA ASN A 130 19.92 2.29 -3.70
C ASN A 130 19.20 3.63 -3.68
N LEU A 131 18.10 3.74 -4.43
CA LEU A 131 17.32 4.97 -4.57
C LEU A 131 16.50 5.33 -3.32
N TYR A 132 16.38 4.40 -2.37
CA TYR A 132 15.51 4.54 -1.20
C TYR A 132 16.26 4.28 0.10
N SER A 133 17.57 4.55 0.15
CA SER A 133 18.43 4.31 1.31
C SER A 133 17.93 4.97 2.60
N ASP A 134 17.23 6.10 2.47
CA ASP A 134 16.78 6.92 3.60
C ASP A 134 15.29 6.68 3.91
N LEU A 135 14.64 5.74 3.23
CA LEU A 135 13.23 5.39 3.42
C LEU A 135 13.09 3.97 3.96
N GLU A 136 11.95 3.73 4.60
CA GLU A 136 11.58 2.38 4.99
C GLU A 136 11.42 1.51 3.72
N SER A 137 12.17 0.42 3.66
CA SER A 137 12.10 -0.58 2.60
C SER A 137 12.68 -1.88 3.13
N ALA A 138 12.07 -3.01 2.77
CA ALA A 138 12.65 -4.34 2.93
C ALA A 138 13.72 -4.51 1.84
N TRP A 139 14.81 -3.76 1.96
CA TRP A 139 15.97 -3.99 1.12
C TRP A 139 16.86 -5.01 1.83
N SER A 140 16.90 -6.22 1.29
CA SER A 140 17.86 -7.24 1.71
C SER A 140 19.23 -6.92 1.12
N ASN A 141 20.02 -6.15 1.86
CA ASN A 141 21.46 -6.23 1.72
C ASN A 141 22.03 -6.91 2.94
N ALA A 142 22.17 -8.23 2.87
CA ALA A 142 23.05 -8.98 3.75
C ALA A 142 23.90 -9.92 2.88
N THR A 143 25.04 -9.37 2.46
CA THR A 143 26.30 -9.96 1.94
C THR A 143 26.25 -10.79 0.66
#